data_AF-A0AAW7XDP0-F1
#
_entry.id   AF-A0AAW7XDP0-F1
#
_cell.length_a   1.000
_cell.length_b   1.000
_cell.length_c   1.000
_cell.angle_alpha   90.00
_cell.angle_beta   90.00
_cell.angle_gamma   90.00
#
_symmetry.space_group_name_H-M   'P 1'
#
loop_
_entity.id
_entity.type
_entity.pdbx_description
1 polymer ?
#
loop_
_entity_poly.entity_id
_entity_poly.type
_entity_poly.pdbx_seq_one_letter_code
_entity_poly.pdbx_strand_id
1 'polypeptide(L)'
;VGERPFGYISFHFDITQFLKPGDNSIAVRLENYNSQSRWYPGAGLYRKVSVIKTNNTHVKTWGTFVTTPVVSKRKAIANLRVEVLGNGTYTVKNEIVNTKGKVVAAKSQEITI
;
A
#
# COMPACT_ATOMS: atom_id res chain seq x y z
N VAL A 1 -12.10 -0.73 15.60
CA VAL A 1 -11.07 -0.37 14.60
C VAL A 1 -11.73 -0.07 13.26
N GLY A 2 -12.47 -1.00 12.67
CA GLY A 2 -13.27 -0.72 11.48
C GLY A 2 -14.03 -1.93 10.99
N GLU A 3 -14.77 -1.75 9.89
CA GLU A 3 -15.63 -2.75 9.26
C GLU A 3 -15.46 -2.69 7.74
N ARG A 4 -15.55 -3.84 7.05
CA ARG A 4 -15.53 -3.91 5.59
C ARG A 4 -16.47 -5.00 5.07
N PRO A 5 -17.66 -4.65 4.57
CA PRO A 5 -18.67 -5.65 4.18
C PRO A 5 -18.36 -6.35 2.84
N PHE A 6 -17.74 -5.66 1.88
CA PHE A 6 -17.53 -6.23 0.54
C PHE A 6 -16.26 -7.08 0.47
N GLY A 7 -16.43 -8.41 0.44
CA GLY A 7 -15.35 -9.40 0.59
C GLY A 7 -14.30 -9.44 -0.52
N TYR A 8 -14.46 -8.70 -1.62
CA TYR A 8 -13.53 -8.73 -2.76
C TYR A 8 -12.55 -7.55 -2.81
N ILE A 9 -12.77 -6.47 -2.05
CA ILE A 9 -11.89 -5.29 -2.08
C ILE A 9 -10.96 -5.29 -0.87
N SER A 10 -9.68 -5.02 -1.12
CA SER A 10 -8.66 -4.85 -0.08
C SER A 10 -9.01 -3.69 0.86
N PHE A 11 -8.58 -3.82 2.12
CA PHE A 11 -8.71 -2.75 3.12
C PHE A 11 -7.44 -2.67 3.96
N HIS A 12 -7.29 -1.54 4.63
CA HIS A 12 -6.22 -1.23 5.55
C HIS A 12 -6.81 -0.45 6.72
N PHE A 13 -6.41 -0.79 7.94
CA PHE A 13 -6.77 -0.05 9.14
C PHE A 13 -5.50 0.38 9.87
N ASP A 14 -5.43 1.66 10.21
CA ASP A 14 -4.41 2.16 11.12
C ASP A 14 -4.80 1.76 12.55
N ILE A 15 -3.94 0.95 13.18
CA ILE A 15 -4.13 0.47 14.56
C ILE A 15 -3.16 1.12 15.55
N THR A 16 -2.37 2.11 15.13
CA THR A 16 -1.26 2.69 15.91
C THR A 16 -1.69 3.09 17.32
N GLN A 17 -2.84 3.75 17.44
CA GLN A 17 -3.39 4.21 18.73
C GLN A 17 -3.86 3.10 19.69
N PHE A 18 -4.04 1.87 19.20
CA PHE A 18 -4.51 0.75 20.01
C PHE A 18 -3.39 -0.17 20.50
N LEU A 19 -2.17 0.01 19.98
CA LEU A 19 -1.03 -0.82 20.32
C LEU A 19 -0.54 -0.54 21.74
N LYS A 20 -0.15 -1.60 22.44
CA LYS A 20 0.47 -1.56 23.76
C LYS A 20 1.87 -2.18 23.69
N PRO A 21 2.81 -1.81 24.59
CA PRO A 21 4.08 -2.51 24.73
C PRO A 21 3.86 -4.01 24.99
N GLY A 22 4.61 -4.88 24.32
CA GLY A 22 4.49 -6.33 24.43
C GLY A 22 3.47 -6.93 23.49
N ASP A 23 2.74 -7.94 23.97
CA ASP A 23 1.82 -8.72 23.16
C ASP A 23 0.52 -7.97 22.86
N ASN A 24 0.07 -8.08 21.60
CA ASN A 24 -1.17 -7.49 21.13
C ASN A 24 -1.97 -8.57 20.40
N SER A 25 -3.30 -8.57 20.56
CA SER A 25 -4.20 -9.50 19.88
C SER A 25 -5.09 -8.76 18.89
N ILE A 26 -5.23 -9.32 17.69
CA ILE A 26 -6.13 -8.82 16.65
C ILE A 26 -7.20 -9.89 16.43
N ALA A 27 -8.46 -9.53 16.68
CA ALA A 27 -9.61 -10.38 16.40
C ALA A 27 -10.34 -9.90 15.15
N VAL A 28 -10.74 -10.84 14.29
CA VAL A 28 -11.53 -10.56 13.09
C VAL A 28 -12.78 -11.42 13.13
N ARG A 29 -13.95 -10.78 13.09
CA ARG A 29 -15.24 -11.46 12.93
C ARG A 29 -15.66 -11.39 11.47
N LEU A 30 -16.08 -12.53 10.93
CA LEU A 30 -16.57 -12.65 9.56
C LEU A 30 -17.94 -13.30 9.61
N GLU A 31 -18.90 -12.69 8.95
CA GLU A 31 -20.24 -13.23 8.77
C GLU A 31 -20.54 -13.32 7.27
N ASN A 32 -20.83 -14.51 6.80
CA ASN A 32 -21.25 -14.76 5.42
C ASN A 32 -22.65 -15.37 5.45
N TYR A 33 -23.66 -14.55 5.13
CA TYR A 33 -25.05 -15.00 5.13
C TYR A 33 -25.35 -15.88 3.92
N ASN A 34 -26.46 -16.61 3.99
CA ASN A 34 -26.92 -17.43 2.88
C ASN A 34 -27.34 -16.56 1.68
N SER A 35 -27.18 -17.13 0.48
CA SER A 35 -27.64 -16.56 -0.79
C SER A 35 -27.06 -15.17 -1.13
N GLN A 36 -25.89 -14.82 -0.61
CA GLN A 36 -25.21 -13.55 -0.88
C GLN A 36 -24.39 -13.55 -2.19
N SER A 37 -24.33 -14.67 -2.90
CA SER A 37 -23.57 -14.80 -4.15
C SER A 37 -24.23 -15.82 -5.09
N ARG A 38 -24.14 -15.55 -6.40
CA ARG A 38 -24.60 -16.48 -7.45
C ARG A 38 -23.59 -17.61 -7.75
N TRP A 39 -22.38 -17.49 -7.24
CA TRP A 39 -21.30 -18.49 -7.34
C TRP A 39 -20.69 -18.72 -5.95
N TYR A 40 -19.94 -19.82 -5.78
CA TYR A 40 -19.22 -20.10 -4.54
C TYR A 40 -18.24 -18.95 -4.20
N PRO A 41 -18.46 -18.19 -3.11
CA PRO A 41 -17.60 -17.07 -2.75
C PRO A 41 -16.44 -17.47 -1.84
N GLY A 42 -16.46 -18.68 -1.28
CA GLY A 42 -15.63 -19.05 -0.13
C GLY A 42 -16.09 -18.38 1.17
N ALA A 43 -15.32 -18.56 2.24
CA ALA A 43 -15.53 -17.88 3.52
C ALA A 43 -14.18 -17.77 4.26
N GLY A 44 -14.00 -16.70 5.04
CA GLY A 44 -12.80 -16.50 5.84
C GLY A 44 -11.82 -15.45 5.27
N LEU A 45 -10.65 -15.36 5.89
CA LEU A 45 -9.52 -14.56 5.41
C LEU A 45 -8.80 -15.32 4.28
N TYR A 46 -9.40 -15.31 3.09
CA TYR A 46 -8.96 -16.10 1.94
C TYR A 46 -7.80 -15.48 1.14
N ARG A 47 -7.30 -14.31 1.56
CA ARG A 47 -6.16 -13.60 0.93
C ARG A 47 -5.11 -13.26 1.97
N LYS A 48 -3.88 -13.02 1.51
CA LYS A 48 -2.74 -12.69 2.36
C LYS A 48 -3.03 -11.46 3.22
N VAL A 49 -2.73 -11.60 4.51
CA VAL A 49 -2.73 -10.53 5.49
C VAL A 49 -1.29 -10.13 5.77
N SER A 50 -1.06 -8.84 5.95
CA SER A 50 0.26 -8.29 6.31
C SER A 50 0.11 -7.29 7.46
N VAL A 51 1.08 -7.29 8.37
CA VAL A 51 1.26 -6.21 9.34
C VAL A 51 2.32 -5.27 8.79
N ILE A 52 2.01 -3.99 8.73
CA ILE A 52 2.91 -2.95 8.21
C ILE A 52 3.33 -2.09 9.39
N LYS A 53 4.65 -2.01 9.62
CA LYS A 53 5.26 -1.12 10.61
C LYS A 53 6.09 -0.08 9.87
N THR A 54 5.79 1.18 10.12
CA THR A 54 6.47 2.34 9.51
C THR A 54 6.97 3.30 10.58
N ASN A 55 7.87 4.19 10.20
CA ASN A 55 8.15 5.39 11.00
C ASN A 55 7.00 6.40 10.86
N ASN A 56 6.94 7.41 11.73
CA ASN A 56 5.94 8.49 11.64
C ASN A 56 5.93 9.14 10.26
N THR A 57 7.10 9.31 9.65
CA THR A 57 7.22 9.72 8.24
C THR A 57 7.40 8.50 7.34
N HIS A 58 6.46 8.28 6.42
CA HIS A 58 6.47 7.12 5.52
C HIS A 58 5.59 7.33 4.27
N VAL A 59 5.82 6.52 3.24
CA VAL A 59 4.92 6.46 2.07
C VAL A 59 3.59 5.83 2.49
N LYS A 60 2.48 6.51 2.20
CA LYS A 60 1.12 6.06 2.49
C LYS A 60 0.84 4.69 1.86
N THR A 61 0.04 3.85 2.54
CA THR A 61 -0.49 2.61 1.94
C THR A 61 -1.20 2.92 0.62
N TRP A 62 -0.78 2.26 -0.47
CA TRP A 62 -1.23 2.52 -1.85
C TRP A 62 -0.98 3.95 -2.35
N GLY A 63 -0.06 4.68 -1.73
CA GLY A 63 0.30 6.06 -2.08
C GLY A 63 1.25 6.19 -3.28
N THR A 64 1.71 5.08 -3.86
CA THR A 64 2.56 5.10 -5.06
C THR A 64 1.74 4.79 -6.30
N PHE A 65 1.80 5.68 -7.29
CA PHE A 65 1.15 5.49 -8.58
C PHE A 65 2.14 5.81 -9.70
N VAL A 66 2.29 4.88 -10.65
CA VAL A 66 3.26 4.98 -11.74
C VAL A 66 2.53 4.93 -13.07
N THR A 67 2.86 5.87 -13.96
CA THR A 67 2.36 5.88 -15.35
C THR A 67 3.51 6.04 -16.34
N THR A 68 3.28 5.64 -17.58
CA THR A 68 4.27 5.77 -18.67
C THR A 68 3.66 6.53 -19.85
N PRO A 69 3.51 7.87 -19.77
CA PRO A 69 2.81 8.64 -20.79
C PRO A 69 3.51 8.66 -22.15
N VAL A 70 4.81 8.37 -22.18
CA VAL A 70 5.59 8.27 -23.43
C VAL A 70 6.31 6.94 -23.46
N VAL A 71 6.07 6.15 -24.52
CA VAL A 71 6.74 4.87 -24.76
C VAL A 71 7.10 4.77 -26.25
N SER A 72 8.38 4.52 -26.54
CA SER A 72 8.90 4.36 -27.90
C SER A 72 10.09 3.40 -27.91
N LYS A 73 10.54 2.97 -29.10
CA LYS A 73 11.75 2.14 -29.24
C LYS A 73 13.02 2.81 -28.67
N ARG A 74 13.09 4.14 -28.64
CA ARG A 74 14.29 4.89 -28.22
C ARG A 74 14.24 5.37 -26.77
N LYS A 75 13.04 5.66 -26.24
CA LYS A 75 12.86 6.19 -24.88
C LYS A 75 11.49 5.87 -24.31
N ALA A 76 11.43 5.81 -22.98
CA ALA A 76 10.20 5.86 -22.21
C ALA A 76 10.31 6.94 -21.12
N ILE A 77 9.18 7.56 -20.78
CA ILE A 77 9.08 8.47 -19.63
C ILE A 77 8.18 7.79 -18.61
N ALA A 78 8.67 7.62 -17.38
CA ALA A 78 7.88 7.16 -16.25
C ALA A 78 7.56 8.35 -15.33
N ASN A 79 6.28 8.57 -15.08
CA ASN A 79 5.80 9.53 -14.10
C ASN A 79 5.46 8.79 -12.80
N LEU A 80 6.04 9.24 -11.70
CA LEU A 80 5.83 8.66 -10.38
C LEU A 80 5.15 9.70 -9.49
N ARG A 81 3.99 9.34 -8.95
CA ARG A 81 3.31 10.07 -7.88
C ARG A 81 3.48 9.28 -6.59
N VAL A 82 3.95 9.94 -5.54
CA VAL A 82 4.19 9.35 -4.22
C VAL A 82 3.51 10.21 -3.17
N GLU A 83 2.59 9.62 -2.41
CA GLU A 83 1.96 10.24 -1.24
C GLU A 83 2.73 9.86 0.02
N VAL A 84 3.26 10.85 0.73
CA VAL A 84 4.01 10.69 1.98
C VAL A 84 3.17 11.25 3.13
N LEU A 85 3.10 10.50 4.22
CA LEU A 85 2.53 10.93 5.50
C LEU A 85 3.68 11.27 6.45
N GLY A 86 3.48 12.28 7.30
CA GLY A 86 4.48 12.78 8.25
C GLY A 86 4.47 14.30 8.26
N ASN A 87 5.42 14.90 8.98
CA ASN A 87 5.63 16.34 9.03
C ASN A 87 7.12 16.66 8.88
N GLY A 88 7.45 17.72 8.16
CA GLY A 88 8.81 18.23 7.95
C GLY A 88 9.29 18.18 6.50
N THR A 89 10.56 18.50 6.30
CA THR A 89 11.20 18.52 4.98
C THR A 89 12.00 17.25 4.75
N TYR A 90 11.73 16.57 3.65
CA TYR A 90 12.34 15.29 3.30
C TYR A 90 12.74 15.24 1.84
N THR A 91 13.79 14.47 1.53
CA THR A 91 14.12 14.13 0.14
C THR A 91 13.50 12.79 -0.23
N VAL A 92 12.64 12.78 -1.24
CA VAL A 92 12.15 11.54 -1.87
C VAL A 92 13.08 11.16 -3.01
N LYS A 93 13.75 10.02 -2.88
CA LYS A 93 14.58 9.41 -3.92
C LYS A 93 13.81 8.28 -4.61
N ASN A 94 13.61 8.43 -5.91
CA ASN A 94 13.02 7.39 -6.75
C ASN A 94 14.10 6.74 -7.62
N GLU A 95 14.14 5.42 -7.66
CA GLU A 95 15.05 4.64 -8.51
C GLU A 95 14.27 3.62 -9.33
N ILE A 96 14.54 3.57 -10.64
CA ILE A 96 14.01 2.52 -11.53
C ILE A 96 15.09 1.47 -11.70
N VAL A 97 14.78 0.24 -11.30
CA VAL A 97 15.70 -0.90 -11.31
C VAL A 97 15.27 -1.87 -12.40
N ASN A 98 16.21 -2.33 -13.22
CA ASN A 98 15.93 -3.33 -14.26
C ASN A 98 15.90 -4.75 -13.70
N THR A 99 15.58 -5.73 -14.54
CA THR A 99 15.49 -7.16 -14.16
C THR A 99 16.81 -7.78 -13.68
N LYS A 100 17.95 -7.12 -13.91
CA LYS A 100 19.28 -7.52 -13.42
C LYS A 100 19.67 -6.82 -12.12
N GLY A 101 18.77 -6.05 -11.50
CA GLY A 101 19.05 -5.32 -10.27
C GLY A 101 19.85 -4.02 -10.48
N LYS A 102 20.06 -3.56 -11.72
CA LYS A 102 20.79 -2.32 -12.00
C LYS A 102 19.84 -1.12 -12.05
N VAL A 103 20.20 -0.03 -11.37
CA VAL A 103 19.51 1.27 -11.49
C VAL A 103 19.72 1.84 -12.89
N VAL A 104 18.63 2.14 -13.60
CA VAL A 104 18.64 2.68 -14.98
C VAL A 104 18.16 4.12 -15.06
N ALA A 105 17.47 4.61 -14.04
CA ALA A 105 17.10 6.01 -13.89
C ALA A 105 16.90 6.31 -12.39
N ALA A 106 17.21 7.53 -11.97
CA ALA A 106 16.96 7.99 -10.62
C ALA A 106 16.57 9.47 -10.63
N LYS A 107 15.71 9.87 -9.69
CA LYS A 107 15.35 11.27 -9.47
C LYS A 107 15.10 11.51 -7.98
N SER A 108 15.69 12.58 -7.45
CA SER A 108 15.45 13.07 -6.10
C SER A 108 14.66 14.36 -6.16
N GLN A 109 13.75 14.53 -5.20
CA GLN A 109 13.00 15.75 -5.02
C GLN A 109 12.82 16.02 -3.53
N GLU A 110 13.09 17.25 -3.11
CA GLU A 110 12.71 17.71 -1.79
C GLU A 110 11.20 17.98 -1.74
N ILE A 111 10.56 17.52 -0.67
CA ILE A 111 9.16 17.78 -0.36
C ILE A 111 9.07 18.31 1.07
N THR A 112 8.09 19.16 1.31
CA THR A 112 7.68 19.56 2.65
C THR A 112 6.25 19.08 2.83
N ILE A 113 6.03 18.33 3.92
CA ILE A 113 4.74 17.76 4.33
C ILE A 113 4.40 18.22 5.74
#